data_AF-A0A4U0U6B5-F1
#
_entry.id   AF-A0A4U0U6B5-F1
#
_cell.length_a   1.000
_cell.length_b   1.000
_cell.length_c   1.000
_cell.angle_alpha   90.00
_cell.angle_beta   90.00
_cell.angle_gamma   90.00
#
_symmetry.space_group_name_H-M   'P 1'
#
loop_
_entity.id
_entity.type
_entity.pdbx_description
1 polymer ?
#
loop_
_entity_poly.entity_id
_entity_poly.type
_entity_poly.pdbx_seq_one_letter_code
_entity_poly.pdbx_strand_id
1 'polypeptide(L)'
;MKPLVSAFNAWTCITISLFAIVILSVIGSMFAHGNHSMMGSDEDPQDGGKVAAAVFGAVGVYGVFLLFCGCQALVHRRQSRQGEIALR
;
A
#
# COMPACT_ATOMS: atom_id res chain seq x y z
N MET A 1 22.86 8.64 -7.19
CA MET A 1 21.77 8.89 -8.16
C MET A 1 20.86 9.94 -7.56
N LYS A 2 20.39 10.93 -8.32
CA LYS A 2 19.48 11.95 -7.79
C LYS A 2 18.11 11.31 -7.52
N PRO A 3 17.54 11.39 -6.31
CA PRO A 3 16.22 10.85 -6.03
C PRO A 3 15.17 11.61 -6.85
N LEU A 4 14.32 10.88 -7.59
CA LEU A 4 13.25 11.43 -8.44
C LEU A 4 12.05 11.97 -7.64
N VAL A 5 11.95 11.61 -6.36
CA VAL A 5 10.88 12.01 -5.45
C VAL A 5 11.52 12.46 -4.13
N SER A 6 11.06 13.60 -3.58
CA SER A 6 11.52 14.12 -2.30
C SER A 6 11.31 13.10 -1.17
N ALA A 7 12.27 12.98 -0.25
CA ALA A 7 12.23 12.05 0.90
C ALA A 7 10.90 12.10 1.69
N PHE A 8 10.29 13.29 1.75
CA PHE A 8 9.01 13.51 2.42
C PHE A 8 7.85 12.80 1.73
N ASN A 9 7.82 12.81 0.39
CA ASN A 9 6.76 12.16 -0.39
C ASN A 9 6.95 10.62 -0.43
N ALA A 10 8.19 10.13 -0.40
CA ALA A 10 8.47 8.70 -0.28
C ALA A 10 7.98 8.11 1.06
N TRP A 11 8.12 8.87 2.17
CA TRP A 11 7.61 8.44 3.47
C TRP A 11 6.08 8.38 3.47
N THR A 12 5.40 9.42 3.00
CA THR A 12 3.93 9.44 2.93
C THR A 12 3.38 8.28 2.07
N CYS A 13 4.03 7.99 0.93
CA CYS A 13 3.69 6.83 0.09
C CYS A 13 3.79 5.50 0.83
N ILE A 14 4.84 5.27 1.62
CA ILE A 14 5.02 4.05 2.41
C ILE A 14 3.92 3.91 3.46
N THR A 15 3.64 5.00 4.19
CA THR A 15 2.60 4.99 5.24
C THR A 15 1.22 4.67 4.66
N ILE A 16 0.84 5.36 3.57
CA ILE A 16 -0.47 5.13 2.93
C ILE A 16 -0.55 3.72 2.35
N SER A 17 0.51 3.22 1.72
CA SER A 17 0.53 1.87 1.15
C SER A 17 0.40 0.79 2.22
N LEU A 18 1.06 0.94 3.38
CA LEU A 18 0.92 0.02 4.51
C LEU A 18 -0.51 -0.02 5.06
N PHE A 19 -1.09 1.16 5.32
CA PHE A 19 -2.47 1.24 5.81
C PHE A 19 -3.47 0.67 4.81
N ALA A 20 -3.30 0.98 3.51
CA ALA A 20 -4.15 0.47 2.45
C ALA A 20 -4.10 -1.06 2.39
N ILE A 21 -2.90 -1.66 2.40
CA ILE A 21 -2.75 -3.12 2.40
C ILE A 21 -3.46 -3.75 3.59
N VAL A 22 -3.27 -3.23 4.82
CA VAL A 22 -3.90 -3.80 6.02
C VAL A 22 -5.43 -3.74 5.95
N ILE A 23 -5.98 -2.57 5.62
CA ILE A 23 -7.43 -2.34 5.58
C ILE A 23 -8.08 -3.17 4.46
N LEU A 24 -7.51 -3.13 3.24
CA LEU A 24 -8.04 -3.87 2.10
C LEU A 24 -7.90 -5.39 2.29
N SER A 25 -6.87 -5.86 3.00
CA SER A 25 -6.73 -7.30 3.30
C SER A 25 -7.83 -7.79 4.24
N VAL A 26 -8.16 -7.00 5.28
CA VAL A 26 -9.26 -7.33 6.20
C VAL A 26 -10.60 -7.30 5.46
N ILE A 27 -10.87 -6.22 4.71
CA ILE A 27 -12.12 -6.09 3.94
C ILE A 27 -12.24 -7.22 2.90
N GLY A 28 -11.18 -7.48 2.11
CA GLY A 28 -11.17 -8.55 1.12
C GLY A 28 -11.42 -9.93 1.73
N SER A 29 -10.84 -10.21 2.89
CA SER A 29 -11.13 -11.45 3.64
C SER A 29 -12.59 -11.52 4.10
N MET A 30 -13.19 -10.38 4.45
CA MET A 30 -14.56 -10.30 4.93
C MET A 30 -15.59 -10.50 3.81
N PHE A 31 -15.34 -9.93 2.63
CA PHE A 31 -16.12 -10.18 1.40
C PHE A 31 -15.96 -11.63 0.90
N ALA A 32 -14.79 -12.24 1.07
CA ALA A 32 -14.54 -13.63 0.69
C ALA A 32 -15.32 -14.64 1.56
N HIS A 33 -15.55 -14.33 2.84
CA HIS A 33 -16.34 -15.18 3.74
C HIS A 33 -17.85 -14.87 3.71
N GLY A 34 -18.31 -13.90 2.92
CA GLY A 34 -19.73 -13.59 2.77
C GLY A 34 -20.41 -13.14 4.07
N ASN A 35 -19.71 -12.39 4.93
CA ASN A 35 -20.29 -11.92 6.19
C ASN A 35 -21.48 -10.97 5.93
N HIS A 36 -22.61 -11.23 6.60
CA HIS A 36 -23.85 -10.47 6.41
C HIS A 36 -23.69 -8.95 6.64
N SER A 37 -22.68 -8.49 7.37
CA SER A 37 -22.52 -7.05 7.65
C SER A 37 -21.95 -6.24 6.48
N MET A 38 -21.60 -6.87 5.35
CA MET A 38 -21.15 -6.21 4.10
C MET A 38 -21.92 -6.66 2.86
N MET A 39 -22.80 -7.67 3.01
CA MET A 39 -23.52 -8.36 1.93
C MET A 39 -24.99 -8.64 2.35
N GLY A 40 -25.50 -7.93 3.34
CA GLY A 40 -26.76 -8.26 4.04
C GLY A 40 -27.91 -7.30 3.76
N SER A 41 -27.66 -6.20 3.04
CA SER A 41 -28.66 -5.26 2.59
C SER A 41 -29.03 -5.50 1.13
N ASP A 42 -30.25 -5.18 0.71
CA ASP A 42 -30.71 -5.34 -0.69
C ASP A 42 -29.90 -4.48 -1.70
N GLU A 43 -29.19 -3.45 -1.22
CA GLU A 43 -28.28 -2.62 -2.02
C GLU A 43 -26.83 -3.15 -2.07
N ASP A 44 -26.50 -4.19 -1.30
CA ASP A 44 -25.15 -4.74 -1.25
C ASP A 44 -24.88 -5.66 -2.46
N PRO A 45 -23.62 -5.74 -2.94
CA PRO A 45 -23.28 -6.57 -4.09
C PRO A 45 -23.61 -8.06 -3.85
N GLN A 46 -24.49 -8.64 -4.66
CA GLN A 46 -24.82 -10.08 -4.59
C GLN A 46 -23.60 -10.98 -4.79
N ASP A 47 -22.60 -10.51 -5.54
CA ASP A 47 -21.38 -11.23 -5.89
C ASP A 47 -20.18 -10.80 -5.03
N GLY A 48 -20.17 -11.13 -3.73
CA GLY A 48 -19.06 -10.83 -2.82
C GLY A 48 -17.69 -11.33 -3.31
N GLY A 49 -17.67 -12.43 -4.06
CA GLY A 49 -16.45 -12.96 -4.68
C GLY A 49 -15.82 -12.04 -5.74
N LYS A 50 -16.61 -11.31 -6.53
CA LYS A 50 -16.09 -10.37 -7.53
C LYS A 50 -15.48 -9.14 -6.86
N VAL A 51 -16.14 -8.64 -5.81
CA VAL A 51 -15.64 -7.51 -5.02
C VAL A 51 -14.37 -7.90 -4.28
N ALA A 52 -14.32 -9.10 -3.68
CA ALA A 52 -13.11 -9.62 -3.05
C ALA A 52 -11.95 -9.70 -4.07
N ALA A 53 -12.20 -10.22 -5.28
CA ALA A 53 -11.18 -10.29 -6.32
C ALA A 53 -10.62 -8.91 -6.71
N ALA A 54 -11.49 -7.90 -6.85
CA ALA A 54 -11.06 -6.53 -7.12
C ALA A 54 -10.24 -5.93 -5.97
N VAL A 55 -10.67 -6.16 -4.72
CA VAL A 55 -9.97 -5.69 -3.51
C VAL A 55 -8.60 -6.36 -3.37
N PHE A 56 -8.49 -7.67 -3.62
CA PHE A 56 -7.21 -8.37 -3.64
C PHE A 56 -6.29 -7.87 -4.78
N GLY A 57 -6.86 -7.50 -5.93
CA GLY A 57 -6.12 -6.82 -6.99
C GLY A 57 -5.53 -5.48 -6.52
N ALA A 58 -6.32 -4.68 -5.79
CA ALA A 58 -5.87 -3.41 -5.22
C ALA A 58 -4.73 -3.59 -4.18
N VAL A 59 -4.81 -4.61 -3.33
CA VAL A 59 -3.72 -4.97 -2.39
C VAL A 59 -2.40 -5.21 -3.14
N GLY A 60 -2.45 -5.92 -4.28
CA GLY A 60 -1.29 -6.15 -5.12
C GLY A 60 -0.67 -4.85 -5.64
N VAL A 61 -1.50 -3.90 -6.11
CA VAL A 61 -1.05 -2.59 -6.60
C VAL A 61 -0.37 -1.78 -5.49
N TYR A 62 -0.96 -1.72 -4.30
CA TYR A 62 -0.33 -1.06 -3.15
C TYR A 62 0.96 -1.75 -2.69
N GLY A 63 1.07 -3.07 -2.85
CA GLY A 63 2.32 -3.81 -2.63
C GLY A 63 3.45 -3.36 -3.57
N VAL A 64 3.14 -3.12 -4.85
CA VAL A 64 4.11 -2.58 -5.82
C VAL A 64 4.53 -1.15 -5.45
N PHE A 65 3.58 -0.30 -5.05
CA PHE A 65 3.88 1.06 -4.59
C PHE A 65 4.77 1.05 -3.35
N LEU A 66 4.52 0.16 -2.39
CA LEU A 66 5.36 -0.01 -1.20
C LEU A 66 6.78 -0.43 -1.59
N LEU A 67 6.93 -1.38 -2.51
CA LEU A 67 8.25 -1.82 -2.99
C LEU A 67 9.01 -0.68 -3.68
N PHE A 68 8.34 0.08 -4.55
CA PHE A 68 8.94 1.20 -5.25
C PHE A 68 9.36 2.33 -4.30
N CYS A 69 8.43 2.80 -3.46
CA CYS A 69 8.69 3.86 -2.48
C CYS A 69 9.71 3.41 -1.41
N GLY A 70 9.70 2.12 -1.04
CA GLY A 70 10.67 1.51 -0.12
C GLY A 70 12.08 1.45 -0.70
N CYS A 71 12.23 1.07 -1.97
CA CYS A 71 13.51 1.12 -2.68
C CYS A 71 14.06 2.56 -2.75
N GLN A 72 13.20 3.54 -3.03
CA GLN A 72 13.59 4.95 -3.02
C GLN A 72 14.01 5.44 -1.62
N ALA A 73 13.27 5.06 -0.57
CA ALA A 73 13.63 5.38 0.81
C ALA A 73 14.95 4.73 1.24
N LEU A 74 15.22 3.49 0.82
CA LEU A 74 16.50 2.80 1.05
C LEU A 74 17.67 3.52 0.37
N VAL A 75 17.50 3.96 -0.88
CA VAL A 75 18.52 4.76 -1.58
C VAL A 75 18.73 6.09 -0.86
N HIS A 76 17.67 6.76 -0.42
CA HIS A 76 17.75 8.00 0.36
C HIS A 76 18.49 7.79 1.69
N ARG A 77 18.22 6.69 2.41
CA ARG A 77 18.94 6.32 3.64
C ARG A 77 20.41 6.00 3.38
N ARG A 78 20.72 5.33 2.25
CA ARG A 78 22.10 5.04 1.84
C ARG A 78 22.86 6.31 1.46
N GLN A 79 22.22 7.25 0.76
CA GLN A 79 22.82 8.55 0.44
C GLN A 79 23.01 9.42 1.68
N SER A 80 22.06 9.43 2.62
CA SER A 80 22.22 10.12 3.92
C SER A 80 23.42 9.57 4.71
N ARG A 81 23.65 8.24 4.70
CA ARG A 81 24.86 7.63 5.29
C ARG A 81 26.16 7.97 4.58
N GLN A 82 26.14 8.34 3.30
CA GLN A 82 27.33 8.77 2.55
C GLN A 82 27.48 10.30 2.50
N GLY A 83 26.50 11.06 2.98
CA GLY A 83 26.43 12.53 2.90
C GLY A 83 26.88 13.28 4.15
N GLU A 84 27.06 12.62 5.29
CA GLU A 84 27.70 13.24 6.48
C GLU A 84 29.23 13.18 6.46
N ILE A 85 29.86 12.54 5.46
CA ILE A 85 31.33 12.51 5.32
C ILE A 85 31.83 13.54 4.27
N ALA A 86 30.92 14.28 3.62
CA ALA A 86 31.26 15.23 2.55
C ALA A 86 30.99 16.71 2.89
N LEU A 87 30.73 17.02 4.17
CA LEU A 87 30.66 18.40 4.68
C LEU A 87 31.72 18.64 5.78
N ARG A 88 33.00 18.40 5.45
CA ARG A 88 34.15 19.07 6.06
C ARG A 88 35.24 19.27 5.03
#